data_AF-H6VAJ4-F1
#
_entry.id   AF-H6VAJ4-F1
#
_cell.length_a   1.000
_cell.length_b   1.000
_cell.length_c   1.000
_cell.angle_alpha   90.00
_cell.angle_beta   90.00
_cell.angle_gamma   90.00
#
_symmetry.space_group_name_H-M   'P 1'
#
loop_
_entity.id
_entity.type
_entity.pdbx_description
1 polymer ?
#
loop_
_entity_poly.entity_id
_entity_poly.type
_entity_poly.pdbx_seq_one_letter_code
_entity_poly.pdbx_strand_id
1 'polypeptide(L)'
;KIARLQWLETLDLRRTKIEKVPVEVIQLPQLKHLHGKFQLIEGDCVKANPEHLSKRSTLETLSGFVMGESEGFPQLMSHMKRLRKVKIWCKSTAKRRNLNQLEEAIKVFIRDGNEWPHRSLSIDFQECSDPFLSSLKAPGSLASLKLRGNLGRFPQFITKLNRLEELCLSSTSLSRGVLLSGGRLDTLKYLKLIEDNIGPLEIRHEHFPSLRRIWLIGAQSLHDVATGALPHLTSLHMICESLD
;
A
#
# COMPACT_ATOMS: atom_id res chain seq x y z
N LYS A 1 2.46 -22.78 22.62
CA LYS A 1 2.17 -21.33 22.46
C LYS A 1 3.19 -20.72 21.51
N ILE A 2 2.74 -19.95 20.51
CA ILE A 2 3.58 -19.38 19.44
C ILE A 2 4.75 -18.53 19.96
N ALA A 3 4.58 -17.87 21.12
CA ALA A 3 5.60 -17.09 21.81
C ALA A 3 6.89 -17.87 22.16
N ARG A 4 6.87 -19.21 22.13
CA ARG A 4 8.07 -20.03 22.39
C ARG A 4 8.97 -20.21 21.16
N LEU A 5 8.54 -19.78 19.98
CA LEU A 5 9.28 -19.96 18.73
C LEU A 5 10.36 -18.88 18.56
N GLN A 6 11.44 -18.98 19.33
CA GLN A 6 12.50 -17.96 19.41
C GLN A 6 13.32 -17.80 18.12
N TRP A 7 13.27 -18.76 17.20
CA TRP A 7 14.06 -18.80 15.97
C TRP A 7 13.19 -18.69 14.71
N LEU A 8 11.88 -18.45 14.85
CA LEU A 8 10.97 -18.39 13.71
C LEU A 8 11.22 -17.12 12.91
N GLU A 9 11.71 -17.26 11.67
CA GLU A 9 11.93 -16.12 10.78
C GLU A 9 10.74 -15.81 9.87
N THR A 10 9.96 -16.83 9.49
CA THR A 10 8.83 -16.69 8.59
C THR A 10 7.61 -17.40 9.15
N LEU A 11 6.48 -16.68 9.18
CA LEU A 11 5.17 -17.26 9.43
C LEU A 11 4.26 -16.96 8.23
N ASP A 12 3.81 -18.02 7.55
CA ASP A 12 2.93 -17.91 6.38
C ASP A 12 1.54 -18.48 6.67
N LEU A 13 0.54 -17.60 6.64
CA LEU A 13 -0.86 -17.89 6.91
C LEU A 13 -1.73 -17.80 5.65
N ARG A 14 -1.16 -17.54 4.46
CA ARG A 14 -1.91 -17.26 3.22
C ARG A 14 -2.87 -18.37 2.79
N ARG A 15 -2.56 -19.62 3.12
CA ARG A 15 -3.37 -20.80 2.77
C ARG A 15 -3.96 -21.46 4.02
N THR A 16 -4.30 -20.65 5.02
CA THR A 16 -4.87 -21.12 6.28
C THR A 16 -6.22 -20.47 6.53
N LYS A 17 -7.01 -21.04 7.44
CA LYS A 17 -8.26 -20.45 7.95
C LYS A 17 -8.02 -19.50 9.14
N ILE A 18 -6.76 -19.18 9.45
CA ILE A 18 -6.42 -18.36 10.61
C ILE A 18 -6.62 -16.89 10.26
N GLU A 19 -7.64 -16.28 10.84
CA GLU A 19 -7.97 -14.86 10.62
C GLU A 19 -7.49 -13.94 11.73
N LYS A 20 -7.29 -14.46 12.95
CA LYS A 20 -6.83 -13.68 14.11
C LYS A 20 -5.55 -14.28 14.64
N VAL A 21 -4.54 -13.44 14.90
CA VAL A 21 -3.27 -13.85 15.49
C VAL A 21 -3.03 -13.10 16.81
N PRO A 22 -2.43 -13.75 17.81
CA PRO A 22 -2.11 -13.10 19.06
C PRO A 22 -0.95 -12.12 18.87
N VAL A 23 -0.88 -11.04 19.65
CA VAL A 23 0.13 -9.98 19.48
C VAL A 23 1.56 -10.47 19.63
N GLU A 24 1.76 -11.58 20.36
CA GLU A 24 3.06 -12.22 20.55
C GLU A 24 3.71 -12.62 19.24
N VAL A 25 2.93 -12.85 18.16
CA VAL A 25 3.47 -13.14 16.83
C VAL A 25 4.34 -11.99 16.32
N ILE A 26 3.85 -10.74 16.41
CA ILE A 26 4.60 -9.57 15.93
C ILE A 26 5.74 -9.17 16.87
N GLN A 27 5.80 -9.77 18.06
CA GLN A 27 6.86 -9.59 19.04
C GLN A 27 7.90 -10.72 19.03
N LEU A 28 7.76 -11.72 18.15
CA LEU A 28 8.75 -12.79 18.02
C LEU A 28 10.12 -12.20 17.65
N PRO A 29 11.21 -12.63 18.33
CA PRO A 29 12.49 -11.92 18.28
C PRO A 29 13.25 -12.07 16.95
N GLN A 30 12.95 -13.11 16.17
CA GLN A 30 13.61 -13.39 14.89
C GLN A 30 12.66 -13.31 13.70
N LEU A 31 11.37 -12.98 13.91
CA LEU A 31 10.39 -12.95 12.84
C LEU A 31 10.68 -11.80 11.88
N LYS A 32 10.98 -12.13 10.62
CA LYS A 32 11.23 -11.19 9.52
C LYS A 32 10.02 -11.07 8.61
N HIS A 33 9.31 -12.17 8.39
CA HIS A 33 8.24 -12.22 7.40
C HIS A 33 6.96 -12.81 7.99
N LEU A 34 5.90 -12.00 7.97
CA LEU A 34 4.54 -12.40 8.33
C LEU A 34 3.63 -12.23 7.11
N HIS A 35 3.18 -13.35 6.55
CA HIS A 35 2.33 -13.40 5.38
C HIS A 35 0.94 -13.93 5.74
N GLY A 36 -0.11 -13.39 5.13
CA GLY A 36 -1.47 -13.88 5.34
C GLY A 36 -2.51 -12.82 5.04
N LYS A 37 -3.74 -13.02 5.55
CA LYS A 37 -4.74 -11.96 5.71
C LYS A 37 -5.31 -12.14 7.11
N PHE A 38 -4.90 -11.30 8.05
CA PHE A 38 -5.16 -11.50 9.48
C PHE A 38 -5.42 -10.19 10.22
N GLN A 39 -6.04 -10.30 11.38
CA GLN A 39 -6.21 -9.28 12.40
C GLN A 39 -5.44 -9.67 13.65
N LEU A 40 -5.14 -8.72 14.53
CA LEU A 40 -4.78 -9.07 15.89
C LEU A 40 -6.03 -9.48 16.67
N ILE A 41 -5.87 -10.37 17.65
CA ILE A 41 -6.94 -10.67 18.61
C ILE A 41 -7.33 -9.37 19.32
N GLU A 42 -8.63 -9.17 19.50
CA GLU A 42 -9.16 -7.97 20.13
C GLU A 42 -8.65 -7.81 21.56
N GLY A 43 -8.25 -6.59 21.92
CA GLY A 43 -7.66 -6.29 23.22
C GLY A 43 -6.20 -6.70 23.37
N ASP A 44 -5.63 -7.55 22.50
CA ASP A 44 -4.24 -8.00 22.67
C ASP A 44 -3.20 -6.89 22.48
N CYS A 45 -3.52 -5.81 21.75
CA CYS A 45 -2.61 -4.69 21.56
C CYS A 45 -2.14 -4.06 22.87
N VAL A 46 -2.91 -4.16 23.97
CA VAL A 46 -2.50 -3.64 25.29
C VAL A 46 -1.36 -4.44 25.93
N LYS A 47 -1.15 -5.69 25.48
CA LYS A 47 -0.05 -6.56 25.92
C LYS A 47 1.24 -6.31 25.15
N ALA A 48 1.16 -5.55 24.06
CA ALA A 48 2.33 -5.23 23.26
C ALA A 48 3.31 -4.38 24.06
N ASN A 49 4.61 -4.60 23.82
CA ASN A 49 5.66 -3.75 24.36
C ASN A 49 6.23 -2.86 23.23
N PRO A 50 5.89 -1.55 23.19
CA PRO A 50 6.37 -0.63 22.15
C PRO A 50 7.90 -0.48 22.12
N GLU A 51 8.57 -0.57 23.27
CA GLU A 51 10.04 -0.53 23.33
C GLU A 51 10.65 -1.77 22.67
N HIS A 52 10.06 -2.94 22.90
CA HIS A 52 10.50 -4.18 22.25
C HIS A 52 10.34 -4.06 20.74
N LEU A 53 9.21 -3.55 20.25
CA LEU A 53 9.01 -3.32 18.82
C LEU A 53 10.03 -2.32 18.25
N SER A 54 10.32 -1.26 19.00
CA SER A 54 11.26 -0.20 18.60
C SER A 54 12.71 -0.65 18.55
N LYS A 55 13.15 -1.45 19.53
CA LYS A 55 14.58 -1.80 19.73
C LYS A 55 14.94 -3.20 19.22
N ARG A 56 13.99 -4.15 19.24
CA ARG A 56 14.27 -5.58 19.06
C ARG A 56 13.50 -6.23 17.91
N SER A 57 12.48 -5.59 17.35
CA SER A 57 11.76 -6.18 16.21
C SER A 57 12.68 -6.38 15.02
N THR A 58 12.60 -7.57 14.41
CA THR A 58 13.26 -7.93 13.16
C THR A 58 12.30 -7.90 11.97
N LEU A 59 11.05 -7.46 12.18
CA LEU A 59 9.99 -7.61 11.18
C LEU A 59 10.25 -6.68 9.98
N GLU A 60 10.37 -7.28 8.81
CA GLU A 60 10.62 -6.58 7.54
C GLU A 60 9.39 -6.61 6.63
N THR A 61 8.64 -7.70 6.66
CA THR A 61 7.46 -7.88 5.82
C THR A 61 6.23 -8.19 6.66
N LEU A 62 5.22 -7.34 6.51
CA LEU A 62 3.87 -7.49 7.01
C LEU A 62 2.91 -7.50 5.82
N SER A 63 2.68 -8.68 5.23
CA SER A 63 1.83 -8.83 4.05
C SER A 63 0.49 -9.40 4.47
N GLY A 64 -0.41 -8.62 5.07
CA GLY A 64 -1.66 -9.22 5.54
C GLY A 64 -2.59 -8.47 6.48
N PHE A 65 -2.24 -7.30 6.98
CA PHE A 65 -2.99 -6.75 8.10
C PHE A 65 -4.37 -6.25 7.68
N VAL A 66 -5.41 -6.79 8.31
CA VAL A 66 -6.79 -6.35 8.11
C VAL A 66 -7.15 -5.38 9.22
N MET A 67 -7.46 -4.15 8.84
CA MET A 67 -8.02 -3.14 9.71
C MET A 67 -9.53 -3.26 9.75
N GLY A 68 -10.08 -3.54 10.93
CA GLY A 68 -11.52 -3.49 11.20
C GLY A 68 -11.76 -2.76 12.53
N GLU A 69 -12.55 -3.39 13.40
CA GLU A 69 -12.93 -2.79 14.70
C GLU A 69 -11.79 -2.79 15.72
N SER A 70 -10.89 -3.78 15.66
CA SER A 70 -9.77 -3.93 16.58
C SER A 70 -8.84 -2.72 16.53
N GLU A 71 -8.64 -2.05 17.67
CA GLU A 71 -7.77 -0.89 17.78
C GLU A 71 -6.32 -1.27 18.09
N GLY A 72 -5.39 -0.32 17.91
CA GLY A 72 -4.04 -0.40 18.49
C GLY A 72 -2.93 -0.86 17.55
N PHE A 73 -3.23 -1.64 16.51
CA PHE A 73 -2.18 -2.12 15.60
C PHE A 73 -1.42 -1.00 14.87
N PRO A 74 -2.07 0.04 14.31
CA PRO A 74 -1.34 1.13 13.64
C PRO A 74 -0.28 1.78 14.52
N GLN A 75 -0.57 1.95 15.81
CA GLN A 75 0.36 2.48 16.79
C GLN A 75 1.56 1.56 16.94
N LEU A 76 1.34 0.24 17.04
CA LEU A 76 2.42 -0.74 17.10
C LEU A 76 3.29 -0.70 15.84
N MET A 77 2.69 -0.57 14.66
CA MET A 77 3.40 -0.48 13.38
C MET A 77 4.39 0.70 13.36
N SER A 78 4.05 1.83 13.97
CA SER A 78 4.91 3.02 14.04
C SER A 78 6.24 2.78 14.77
N HIS A 79 6.32 1.72 15.59
CA HIS A 79 7.53 1.34 16.30
C HIS A 79 8.42 0.36 15.51
N MET A 80 7.93 -0.26 14.43
CA MET A 80 8.63 -1.32 13.71
C MET A 80 9.55 -0.77 12.61
N LYS A 81 10.69 -0.18 13.00
CA LYS A 81 11.61 0.56 12.10
C LYS A 81 12.18 -0.24 10.94
N ARG A 82 12.25 -1.57 11.06
CA ARG A 82 12.77 -2.48 10.04
C ARG A 82 11.75 -2.85 8.96
N LEU A 83 10.47 -2.48 9.11
CA LEU A 83 9.48 -2.76 8.08
C LEU A 83 9.90 -2.16 6.73
N ARG A 84 9.84 -2.99 5.70
CA ARG A 84 10.10 -2.66 4.30
C ARG A 84 8.87 -2.87 3.45
N LYS A 85 8.05 -3.87 3.75
CA LYS A 85 6.86 -4.21 2.96
C LYS A 85 5.64 -4.32 3.84
N VAL A 86 4.68 -3.44 3.63
CA VAL A 86 3.43 -3.38 4.39
C VAL A 86 2.25 -3.52 3.44
N LYS A 87 1.34 -4.44 3.74
CA LYS A 87 0.06 -4.59 3.06
C LYS A 87 -1.10 -4.55 4.07
N ILE A 88 -2.02 -3.62 3.85
CA ILE A 88 -3.16 -3.33 4.71
C ILE A 88 -4.47 -3.47 3.93
N TRP A 89 -5.49 -4.03 4.55
CA TRP A 89 -6.87 -4.04 4.06
C TRP A 89 -7.77 -3.32 5.04
N CYS A 90 -8.43 -2.26 4.60
CA CYS A 90 -9.40 -1.51 5.39
C CYS A 90 -10.81 -2.06 5.13
N LYS A 91 -11.43 -2.63 6.15
CA LYS A 91 -12.84 -3.05 6.13
C LYS A 91 -13.78 -1.86 6.35
N SER A 92 -15.03 -2.02 5.94
CA SER A 92 -16.12 -1.06 6.22
C SER A 92 -16.34 -0.81 7.72
N THR A 93 -15.98 -1.79 8.56
CA THR A 93 -16.08 -1.69 10.02
C THR A 93 -14.92 -0.93 10.68
N ALA A 94 -13.96 -0.41 9.91
CA ALA A 94 -12.87 0.38 10.45
C ALA A 94 -13.39 1.71 11.01
N LYS A 95 -13.23 1.91 12.32
CA LYS A 95 -13.62 3.15 13.00
C LYS A 95 -12.73 4.32 12.54
N ARG A 96 -13.29 5.54 12.49
CA ARG A 96 -12.55 6.76 12.12
C ARG A 96 -11.28 6.98 12.97
N ARG A 97 -11.34 6.63 14.27
CA ARG A 97 -10.17 6.67 15.17
C ARG A 97 -9.02 5.77 14.68
N ASN A 98 -9.33 4.55 14.24
CA ASN A 98 -8.34 3.62 13.70
C ASN A 98 -7.75 4.12 12.38
N LEU A 99 -8.59 4.73 11.52
CA LEU A 99 -8.14 5.34 10.27
C LEU A 99 -7.18 6.52 10.51
N ASN A 100 -7.48 7.38 11.49
CA ASN A 100 -6.58 8.47 11.86
C ASN A 100 -5.25 7.93 12.41
N GLN A 101 -5.27 6.87 13.22
CA GLN A 101 -4.05 6.23 13.72
C GLN A 101 -3.26 5.57 12.59
N LEU A 102 -3.95 5.01 11.58
CA LEU A 102 -3.33 4.47 10.38
C LEU A 102 -2.64 5.56 9.57
N GLU A 103 -3.30 6.70 9.40
CA GLU A 103 -2.74 7.86 8.71
C GLU A 103 -1.38 8.24 9.34
N GLU A 104 -1.34 8.37 10.66
CA GLU A 104 -0.10 8.70 11.39
C GLU A 104 0.96 7.60 11.24
N ALA A 105 0.58 6.33 11.34
CA ALA A 105 1.51 5.23 11.19
C ALA A 105 2.10 5.14 9.77
N ILE A 106 1.33 5.48 8.74
CA ILE A 106 1.79 5.59 7.35
C ILE A 106 2.75 6.77 7.19
N LYS A 107 2.47 7.94 7.81
CA LYS A 107 3.40 9.08 7.80
C LYS A 107 4.76 8.67 8.37
N VAL A 108 4.77 7.96 9.50
CA VAL A 108 5.99 7.40 10.09
C VAL A 108 6.68 6.42 9.13
N PHE A 109 5.95 5.46 8.58
CA PHE A 109 6.51 4.45 7.66
C PHE A 109 7.17 5.07 6.42
N ILE A 110 6.56 6.12 5.85
CA ILE A 110 7.05 6.85 4.68
C ILE A 110 8.28 7.70 5.04
N ARG A 111 8.23 8.41 6.16
CA ARG A 111 9.36 9.23 6.65
C ARG A 111 10.60 8.38 6.90
N ASP A 112 10.43 7.24 7.58
CA ASP A 112 11.53 6.31 7.88
C ASP A 112 12.11 5.65 6.60
N GLY A 113 11.42 5.76 5.45
CA GLY A 113 11.94 5.36 4.15
C GLY A 113 13.14 6.20 3.67
N ASN A 114 13.34 7.40 4.22
CA ASN A 114 14.50 8.24 3.89
C ASN A 114 15.82 7.63 4.39
N GLU A 115 15.80 7.06 5.60
CA GLU A 115 16.96 6.32 6.15
C GLU A 115 17.07 4.93 5.54
N TRP A 116 15.93 4.31 5.23
CA TRP A 116 15.87 2.93 4.80
C TRP A 116 15.10 2.77 3.48
N PRO A 117 15.80 2.86 2.33
CA PRO A 117 15.16 2.89 1.02
C PRO A 117 14.49 1.56 0.64
N HIS A 118 13.79 1.56 -0.50
CA HIS A 118 13.11 0.39 -1.07
C HIS A 118 11.89 -0.11 -0.28
N ARG A 119 11.18 0.81 0.40
CA ARG A 119 9.91 0.49 1.07
C ARG A 119 8.76 0.35 0.07
N SER A 120 7.88 -0.61 0.35
CA SER A 120 6.67 -0.91 -0.41
C SER A 120 5.44 -0.85 0.49
N LEU A 121 4.46 -0.06 0.08
CA LEU A 121 3.19 0.11 0.78
C LEU A 121 2.04 -0.31 -0.15
N SER A 122 1.16 -1.16 0.35
CA SER A 122 -0.07 -1.54 -0.32
C SER A 122 -1.25 -1.35 0.63
N ILE A 123 -2.26 -0.61 0.20
CA ILE A 123 -3.47 -0.38 0.98
C ILE A 123 -4.69 -0.66 0.10
N ASP A 124 -5.59 -1.48 0.62
CA ASP A 124 -6.86 -1.83 0.01
C ASP A 124 -7.99 -1.14 0.79
N PHE A 125 -8.60 -0.15 0.16
CA PHE A 125 -9.76 0.62 0.64
C PHE A 125 -11.07 0.19 -0.02
N GLN A 126 -11.13 -0.96 -0.71
CA GLN A 126 -12.33 -1.37 -1.46
C GLN A 126 -13.62 -1.35 -0.63
N GLU A 127 -13.53 -1.75 0.64
CA GLU A 127 -14.66 -1.78 1.58
C GLU A 127 -14.76 -0.49 2.43
N CYS A 128 -13.84 0.46 2.27
CA CYS A 128 -13.71 1.64 3.13
C CYS A 128 -14.28 2.89 2.45
N SER A 129 -15.36 3.43 3.02
CA SER A 129 -16.10 4.55 2.41
C SER A 129 -15.41 5.92 2.50
N ASP A 130 -14.48 6.11 3.44
CA ASP A 130 -13.83 7.41 3.68
C ASP A 130 -12.29 7.27 3.80
N PRO A 131 -11.58 7.13 2.67
CA PRO A 131 -10.13 7.06 2.67
C PRO A 131 -9.51 8.43 3.02
N PHE A 132 -8.68 8.48 4.07
CA PHE A 132 -7.94 9.68 4.51
C PHE A 132 -6.86 10.16 3.51
N LEU A 133 -6.68 9.48 2.37
CA LEU A 133 -5.60 9.77 1.42
C LEU A 133 -5.64 11.18 0.84
N SER A 134 -6.82 11.79 0.77
CA SER A 134 -6.98 13.15 0.25
C SER A 134 -6.37 14.22 1.17
N SER A 135 -6.29 13.97 2.48
CA SER A 135 -5.69 14.86 3.48
C SER A 135 -4.26 14.47 3.87
N LEU A 136 -3.81 13.26 3.49
CA LEU A 136 -2.50 12.74 3.87
C LEU A 136 -1.38 13.67 3.39
N LYS A 137 -0.55 14.13 4.32
CA LYS A 137 0.71 14.86 4.04
C LYS A 137 1.87 14.01 4.54
N ALA A 138 2.54 13.31 3.62
CA ALA A 138 3.61 12.38 3.95
C ALA A 138 4.81 12.55 3.00
N PRO A 139 5.63 13.60 3.18
CA PRO A 139 6.91 13.68 2.49
C PRO A 139 7.83 12.58 3.03
N GLY A 140 8.52 11.88 2.15
CA GLY A 140 9.43 10.79 2.51
C GLY A 140 9.67 9.88 1.32
N SER A 141 10.15 8.66 1.55
CA SER A 141 10.52 7.76 0.46
C SER A 141 9.73 6.46 0.47
N LEU A 142 9.20 6.12 -0.71
CA LEU A 142 8.63 4.82 -1.04
C LEU A 142 9.13 4.45 -2.42
N ALA A 143 9.51 3.19 -2.62
CA ALA A 143 9.84 2.68 -3.96
C ALA A 143 8.60 2.16 -4.70
N SER A 144 7.61 1.63 -3.97
CA SER A 144 6.42 1.02 -4.55
C SER A 144 5.18 1.36 -3.75
N LEU A 145 4.16 1.89 -4.42
CA LEU A 145 2.86 2.19 -3.83
C LEU A 145 1.75 1.47 -4.60
N LYS A 146 0.89 0.75 -3.87
CA LYS A 146 -0.30 0.10 -4.43
C LYS A 146 -1.54 0.54 -3.68
N LEU A 147 -2.49 1.12 -4.37
CA LEU A 147 -3.77 1.56 -3.81
C LEU A 147 -4.91 0.85 -4.53
N ARG A 148 -5.86 0.35 -3.75
CA ARG A 148 -7.11 -0.21 -4.27
C ARG A 148 -8.32 0.46 -3.61
N GLY A 149 -9.42 0.63 -4.34
CA GLY A 149 -10.68 1.17 -3.86
C GLY A 149 -10.92 2.62 -4.29
N ASN A 150 -12.17 3.07 -4.22
CA ASN A 150 -12.58 4.36 -4.77
C ASN A 150 -11.91 5.52 -4.02
N LEU A 151 -11.07 6.28 -4.73
CA LEU A 151 -10.34 7.41 -4.15
C LEU A 151 -11.03 8.75 -4.40
N GLY A 152 -11.95 8.81 -5.37
CA GLY A 152 -12.63 10.01 -5.86
C GLY A 152 -11.71 11.01 -6.59
N ARG A 153 -10.48 11.20 -6.12
CA ARG A 153 -9.46 12.10 -6.67
C ARG A 153 -8.06 11.52 -6.49
N PHE A 154 -7.13 11.95 -7.33
CA PHE A 154 -5.74 11.52 -7.21
C PHE A 154 -5.10 12.06 -5.91
N PRO A 155 -4.55 11.20 -5.03
CA PRO A 155 -3.94 11.65 -3.79
C PRO A 155 -2.64 12.43 -4.01
N GLN A 156 -2.65 13.73 -3.69
CA GLN A 156 -1.55 14.64 -4.02
C GLN A 156 -0.23 14.29 -3.32
N PHE A 157 -0.27 13.60 -2.17
CA PHE A 157 0.95 13.16 -1.48
C PHE A 157 1.83 12.25 -2.34
N ILE A 158 1.25 11.52 -3.31
CA ILE A 158 1.98 10.62 -4.20
C ILE A 158 3.03 11.41 -5.00
N THR A 159 2.71 12.63 -5.42
CA THR A 159 3.63 13.54 -6.14
C THR A 159 4.73 14.12 -5.25
N LYS A 160 4.61 13.96 -3.93
CA LYS A 160 5.59 14.42 -2.94
C LYS A 160 6.48 13.29 -2.41
N LEU A 161 6.29 12.06 -2.90
CA LEU A 161 7.13 10.91 -2.54
C LEU A 161 8.46 10.96 -3.31
N ASN A 162 9.54 10.71 -2.57
CA ASN A 162 10.87 10.56 -3.13
C ASN A 162 11.10 9.12 -3.57
N ARG A 163 11.68 8.93 -4.78
CA ARG A 163 12.11 7.62 -5.30
C ARG A 163 10.97 6.64 -5.58
N LEU A 164 9.75 7.12 -5.82
CA LEU A 164 8.64 6.25 -6.24
C LEU A 164 8.93 5.71 -7.63
N GLU A 165 9.19 4.41 -7.73
CA GLU A 165 9.51 3.72 -8.99
C GLU A 165 8.30 2.94 -9.53
N GLU A 166 7.41 2.49 -8.65
CA GLU A 166 6.23 1.72 -9.02
C GLU A 166 4.95 2.30 -8.40
N LEU A 167 3.93 2.48 -9.24
CA LEU A 167 2.60 2.89 -8.83
C LEU A 167 1.57 1.94 -9.42
N CYS A 168 0.76 1.34 -8.55
CA CYS A 168 -0.37 0.50 -8.94
C CYS A 168 -1.66 1.09 -8.38
N LEU A 169 -2.62 1.38 -9.25
CA LEU A 169 -3.95 1.85 -8.87
C LEU A 169 -4.97 0.83 -9.38
N SER A 170 -5.90 0.44 -8.52
CA SER A 170 -6.95 -0.53 -8.84
C SER A 170 -8.30 -0.07 -8.32
N SER A 171 -9.33 -0.06 -9.18
CA SER A 171 -10.70 0.29 -8.79
C SER A 171 -10.77 1.65 -8.09
N THR A 172 -10.02 2.63 -8.59
CA THR A 172 -9.85 3.96 -7.98
C THR A 172 -10.77 5.02 -8.57
N SER A 173 -11.42 4.72 -9.69
CA SER A 173 -12.26 5.66 -10.45
C SER A 173 -11.49 6.85 -11.03
N LEU A 174 -10.16 6.73 -11.20
CA LEU A 174 -9.28 7.81 -11.67
C LEU A 174 -9.05 7.82 -13.20
N SER A 175 -9.53 6.81 -13.92
CA SER A 175 -9.25 6.60 -15.36
C SER A 175 -9.75 7.68 -16.31
N ARG A 176 -10.64 8.58 -15.88
CA ARG A 176 -11.25 9.64 -16.73
C ARG A 176 -10.44 10.94 -16.75
N GLY A 177 -9.12 10.86 -16.94
CA GLY A 177 -8.25 12.04 -17.09
C GLY A 177 -7.80 12.76 -15.80
N VAL A 178 -8.13 12.23 -14.61
CA VAL A 178 -7.81 12.87 -13.30
C VAL A 178 -6.48 12.37 -12.71
N LEU A 179 -5.83 11.39 -13.34
CA LEU A 179 -4.68 10.69 -12.78
C LEU A 179 -3.52 11.61 -12.38
N LEU A 180 -3.34 12.76 -13.02
CA LEU A 180 -2.28 13.72 -12.67
C LEU A 180 -2.65 15.17 -13.02
N SER A 181 -3.87 15.61 -12.70
CA SER A 181 -4.21 17.03 -12.80
C SER A 181 -3.30 17.87 -11.88
N GLY A 182 -2.11 18.26 -12.37
CA GLY A 182 -1.13 19.15 -11.72
C GLY A 182 0.14 18.52 -11.13
N GLY A 183 0.41 17.22 -11.33
CA GLY A 183 1.54 16.53 -10.66
C GLY A 183 2.53 15.85 -11.59
N ARG A 184 3.81 15.81 -11.22
CA ARG A 184 4.89 15.14 -11.96
C ARG A 184 5.55 14.06 -11.10
N LEU A 185 5.81 12.89 -11.69
CA LEU A 185 6.42 11.72 -11.02
C LEU A 185 7.73 11.37 -11.70
N ASP A 186 8.80 12.09 -11.33
CA ASP A 186 10.09 12.04 -12.02
C ASP A 186 10.75 10.67 -12.04
N THR A 187 10.61 9.90 -10.96
CA THR A 187 11.29 8.60 -10.79
C THR A 187 10.44 7.41 -11.19
N LEU A 188 9.19 7.61 -11.60
CA LEU A 188 8.26 6.51 -11.84
C LEU A 188 8.69 5.73 -13.09
N LYS A 189 8.95 4.43 -12.91
CA LYS A 189 9.39 3.51 -13.96
C LYS A 189 8.25 2.59 -14.39
N TYR A 190 7.33 2.27 -13.50
CA TYR A 190 6.22 1.35 -13.75
C TYR A 190 4.88 1.91 -13.25
N LEU A 191 3.93 2.03 -14.19
CA LEU A 191 2.55 2.39 -13.91
C LEU A 191 1.63 1.20 -14.22
N LYS A 192 0.83 0.77 -13.23
CA LYS A 192 -0.25 -0.20 -13.42
C LYS A 192 -1.59 0.43 -13.06
N LEU A 193 -2.54 0.36 -13.98
CA LEU A 193 -3.92 0.80 -13.79
C LEU A 193 -4.86 -0.37 -14.05
N ILE A 194 -5.75 -0.65 -13.10
CA ILE A 194 -6.78 -1.67 -13.21
C ILE A 194 -8.11 -1.00 -12.87
N GLU A 195 -8.97 -0.79 -13.85
CA GLU A 195 -10.27 -0.15 -13.65
C GLU A 195 -11.35 -0.94 -14.39
N ASP A 196 -12.61 -0.75 -14.03
CA ASP A 196 -13.71 -1.33 -14.81
C ASP A 196 -13.70 -0.75 -16.22
N ASN A 197 -13.53 0.57 -16.32
CA ASN A 197 -13.51 1.29 -17.58
C ASN A 197 -12.26 2.19 -17.62
N ILE A 198 -11.41 2.00 -18.63
CA ILE A 198 -10.27 2.88 -18.92
C ILE A 198 -10.61 3.72 -20.15
N GLY A 199 -10.58 5.05 -20.02
CA GLY A 199 -10.80 5.98 -21.12
C GLY A 199 -11.69 7.18 -20.74
N PRO A 200 -11.48 8.36 -21.37
CA PRO A 200 -10.27 8.77 -22.11
C PRO A 200 -9.09 8.98 -21.16
N LEU A 201 -7.89 8.56 -21.57
CA LEU A 201 -6.68 8.63 -20.75
C LEU A 201 -5.48 9.11 -21.59
N GLU A 202 -4.83 10.18 -21.15
CA GLU A 202 -3.61 10.68 -21.78
C GLU A 202 -2.39 10.52 -20.87
N ILE A 203 -1.34 9.85 -21.38
CA ILE A 203 -0.07 9.66 -20.67
C ILE A 203 1.03 10.42 -21.42
N ARG A 204 1.63 11.40 -20.74
CA ARG A 204 2.63 12.30 -21.33
C ARG A 204 3.96 12.23 -20.59
N HIS A 205 5.05 12.43 -21.33
CA HIS A 205 6.41 12.46 -20.77
C HIS A 205 6.63 13.58 -19.76
N GLU A 206 5.95 14.72 -19.92
CA GLU A 206 5.99 15.84 -18.96
C GLU A 206 5.58 15.43 -17.54
N HIS A 207 4.70 14.44 -17.42
CA HIS A 207 4.22 13.90 -16.16
C HIS A 207 5.05 12.71 -15.66
N PHE A 208 5.62 11.92 -16.58
CA PHE A 208 6.32 10.67 -16.26
C PHE A 208 7.62 10.52 -17.07
N PRO A 209 8.66 11.33 -16.78
CA PRO A 209 9.84 11.38 -17.63
C PRO A 209 10.66 10.08 -17.65
N SER A 210 10.63 9.30 -16.56
CA SER A 210 11.37 8.04 -16.41
C SER A 210 10.55 6.79 -16.72
N LEU A 211 9.35 6.93 -17.29
CA LEU A 211 8.41 5.81 -17.45
C LEU A 211 8.94 4.78 -18.45
N ARG A 212 8.96 3.51 -18.05
CA ARG A 212 9.46 2.39 -18.86
C ARG A 212 8.40 1.34 -19.13
N ARG A 213 7.47 1.14 -18.20
CA ARG A 213 6.45 0.10 -18.29
C ARG A 213 5.08 0.67 -17.95
N ILE A 214 4.11 0.38 -18.81
CA ILE A 214 2.70 0.68 -18.59
C ILE A 214 1.92 -0.62 -18.67
N TRP A 215 1.01 -0.82 -17.71
CA TRP A 215 0.07 -1.93 -17.73
C TRP A 215 -1.34 -1.42 -17.42
N LEU A 216 -2.20 -1.44 -18.43
CA LEU A 216 -3.59 -1.03 -18.36
C LEU A 216 -4.49 -2.26 -18.45
N ILE A 217 -5.44 -2.38 -17.52
CA ILE A 217 -6.44 -3.45 -17.49
C ILE A 217 -7.80 -2.79 -17.33
N GLY A 218 -8.62 -2.84 -18.38
CA GLY A 218 -10.03 -2.47 -18.36
C GLY A 218 -10.89 -3.72 -18.21
N ALA A 219 -11.59 -3.89 -17.09
CA ALA A 219 -12.40 -5.10 -16.88
C ALA A 219 -13.61 -5.16 -17.83
N GLN A 220 -14.19 -4.01 -18.15
CA GLN A 220 -15.36 -3.82 -19.02
C GLN A 220 -15.04 -3.06 -20.30
N SER A 221 -14.14 -2.07 -20.25
CA SER A 221 -13.74 -1.35 -21.46
C SER A 221 -12.35 -0.72 -21.35
N LEU A 222 -11.71 -0.58 -22.50
CA LEU A 222 -10.46 0.14 -22.69
C LEU A 222 -10.53 0.89 -24.02
N HIS A 223 -10.64 2.22 -23.97
CA HIS A 223 -10.80 3.08 -25.14
C HIS A 223 -10.08 4.42 -24.94
N ASP A 224 -9.83 5.15 -26.03
CA ASP A 224 -9.30 6.51 -26.04
C ASP A 224 -8.05 6.72 -25.16
N VAL A 225 -7.15 5.74 -25.19
CA VAL A 225 -5.84 5.82 -24.53
C VAL A 225 -4.84 6.45 -25.50
N ALA A 226 -4.43 7.68 -25.20
CA ALA A 226 -3.40 8.38 -25.92
C ALA A 226 -2.09 8.35 -25.14
N THR A 227 -1.01 7.93 -25.79
CA THR A 227 0.35 8.10 -25.28
C THR A 227 1.03 9.18 -26.10
N GLY A 228 1.46 10.27 -25.45
CA GLY A 228 2.40 11.21 -26.07
C GLY A 228 3.76 10.53 -26.33
N ALA A 229 4.75 11.31 -26.78
CA ALA A 229 6.12 10.80 -26.92
C ALA A 229 6.65 10.34 -25.55
N LEU A 230 6.86 9.03 -25.36
CA LEU A 230 7.41 8.42 -24.14
C LEU A 230 8.78 7.77 -24.47
N PRO A 231 9.88 8.54 -24.48
CA PRO A 231 11.17 8.14 -25.08
C PRO A 231 11.86 6.94 -24.40
N HIS A 232 11.43 6.56 -23.21
CA HIS A 232 12.01 5.44 -22.45
C HIS A 232 11.07 4.26 -22.27
N LEU A 233 9.89 4.29 -22.90
CA LEU A 233 8.90 3.22 -22.79
C LEU A 233 9.42 1.96 -23.51
N THR A 234 9.55 0.87 -22.77
CA THR A 234 9.99 -0.43 -23.29
C THR A 234 8.89 -1.48 -23.25
N SER A 235 7.81 -1.25 -22.52
CA SER A 235 6.70 -2.21 -22.40
C SER A 235 5.37 -1.49 -22.23
N LEU A 236 4.40 -1.84 -23.08
CA LEU A 236 3.02 -1.40 -22.97
C LEU A 236 2.12 -2.63 -23.05
N HIS A 237 1.36 -2.88 -21.99
CA HIS A 237 0.34 -3.92 -21.94
C HIS A 237 -1.02 -3.26 -21.79
N MET A 238 -1.93 -3.57 -22.70
CA MET A 238 -3.33 -3.13 -22.66
C MET A 238 -4.20 -4.37 -22.76
N ILE A 239 -5.02 -4.59 -21.74
CA ILE A 239 -5.90 -5.75 -21.64
C ILE A 239 -7.32 -5.23 -21.41
N CYS A 240 -8.24 -5.66 -22.25
CA CYS A 240 -9.68 -5.55 -22.00
C CYS A 240 -10.20 -6.95 -21.73
N GLU A 241 -10.79 -7.19 -20.55
CA GLU A 241 -11.19 -8.55 -20.14
C GLU A 241 -12.53 -8.97 -20.78
N SER A 242 -13.41 -8.03 -21.11
CA SER A 242 -14.71 -8.26 -21.73
C SER A 242 -14.72 -8.02 -23.24
N LEU A 243 -13.79 -8.63 -23.97
CA LEU A 243 -13.82 -8.64 -25.44
C LEU A 243 -14.83 -9.69 -25.94
N ASP A 244 -16.11 -9.45 -25.67
CA ASP A 244 -17.25 -10.14 -26.29
C ASP A 244 -18.05 -9.13 -27.16
#